data_AF-A0A2A4ITJ9-F1
#
_entry.id   AF-A0A2A4ITJ9-F1
#
_cell.length_a   1.000
_cell.length_b   1.000
_cell.length_c   1.000
_cell.angle_alpha   90.00
_cell.angle_beta   90.00
_cell.angle_gamma   90.00
#
_symmetry.space_group_name_H-M   'P 1'
#
loop_
_entity.id
_entity.type
_entity.pdbx_description
1 polymer ?
#
loop_
_entity_poly.entity_id
_entity_poly.type
_entity_poly.pdbx_seq_one_letter_code
_entity_poly.pdbx_strand_id
1 'polypeptide(L)'
;TRSERLEHLHQMKSEAERQAVMEKIYEEVEKEFADQESQDSEGYSELTNKRPCLDSGSQIAKLMKTSKDPVEFRAGLTSSQSRLLEAHNCKKREDLLQNIQQKIRDKIEKTGVGGSRNVVTLLKIRVAGVQEKNGVEVAKGMMSIWKPADAVLDIIKEGAWIDVLNVVPTAIRYSEIQIS
;
A
#
# COMPACT_ATOMS: atom_id res chain seq x y z
N THR A 1 -15.42 -0.95 -20.39
CA THR A 1 -14.67 0.30 -20.63
C THR A 1 -15.38 1.41 -19.90
N ARG A 2 -14.66 2.33 -19.24
CA ARG A 2 -15.24 3.47 -18.53
C ARG A 2 -14.87 4.75 -19.27
N SER A 3 -15.74 5.76 -19.22
CA SER A 3 -15.36 7.11 -19.64
C SER A 3 -14.36 7.70 -18.65
N GLU A 4 -13.65 8.75 -19.06
CA GLU A 4 -12.70 9.47 -18.20
C GLU A 4 -13.35 9.93 -16.89
N ARG A 5 -14.49 10.62 -16.97
CA ARG A 5 -15.24 11.08 -15.79
C ARG A 5 -15.61 9.93 -14.86
N LEU A 6 -16.06 8.80 -15.41
CA LEU A 6 -16.46 7.65 -14.61
C LEU A 6 -15.24 6.97 -13.98
N GLU A 7 -14.12 6.88 -14.70
CA GLU A 7 -12.86 6.36 -14.17
C GLU A 7 -12.32 7.24 -13.04
N HIS A 8 -12.43 8.57 -13.16
CA HIS A 8 -12.07 9.49 -12.08
C HIS A 8 -12.89 9.25 -10.81
N LEU A 9 -14.21 9.07 -10.93
CA LEU A 9 -15.08 8.75 -9.79
C LEU A 9 -14.70 7.40 -9.16
N HIS A 10 -14.40 6.40 -9.98
CA HIS A 10 -13.92 5.11 -9.48
C HIS A 10 -12.56 5.21 -8.80
N GLN A 11 -11.66 6.06 -9.31
CA GLN A 11 -10.36 6.30 -8.69
C GLN A 11 -10.53 6.90 -7.30
N MET A 12 -11.32 7.96 -7.17
CA MET A 12 -11.60 8.59 -5.88
C MET A 12 -12.23 7.60 -4.89
N LYS A 13 -13.21 6.82 -5.35
CA LYS A 13 -13.86 5.80 -4.51
C LYS A 13 -12.86 4.74 -4.04
N SER A 14 -12.04 4.23 -4.96
CA SER A 14 -11.05 3.20 -4.63
C SER A 14 -9.97 3.74 -3.68
N GLU A 15 -9.55 4.99 -3.84
CA GLU A 15 -8.60 5.64 -2.94
C GLU A 15 -9.19 5.84 -1.54
N ALA A 16 -10.45 6.27 -1.45
CA ALA A 16 -11.17 6.41 -0.19
C ALA A 16 -11.34 5.06 0.53
N GLU A 17 -11.73 4.01 -0.20
CA GLU A 17 -11.82 2.64 0.35
C GLU A 17 -10.46 2.13 0.83
N ARG A 18 -9.39 2.35 0.05
CA ARG A 18 -8.02 2.00 0.42
C ARG A 18 -7.58 2.72 1.70
N GLN A 19 -7.90 4.01 1.81
CA GLN A 19 -7.59 4.83 2.98
C GLN A 19 -8.35 4.36 4.22
N ALA A 20 -9.65 4.10 4.11
CA ALA A 20 -10.46 3.62 5.22
C ALA A 20 -9.98 2.25 5.76
N VAL A 21 -9.57 1.34 4.86
CA VAL A 21 -9.00 0.06 5.27
C VAL A 21 -7.64 0.25 5.94
N MET A 22 -6.80 1.17 5.44
CA MET A 22 -5.52 1.50 6.06
C MET A 22 -5.72 2.03 7.49
N GLU A 23 -6.63 2.98 7.69
CA GLU A 23 -6.98 3.52 9.01
C GLU A 23 -7.43 2.41 9.97
N LYS A 24 -8.31 1.53 9.51
CA LYS A 24 -8.75 0.38 10.29
C LYS A 24 -7.59 -0.53 10.71
N ILE A 25 -6.62 -0.77 9.82
CA ILE A 25 -5.42 -1.58 10.15
C ILE A 25 -4.64 -0.91 11.29
N TYR A 26 -4.43 0.41 11.23
CA TYR A 26 -3.75 1.14 12.28
C TYR A 26 -4.50 1.07 13.61
N GLU A 27 -5.81 1.33 13.61
CA GLU A 27 -6.67 1.26 14.80
C GLU A 27 -6.65 -0.14 15.44
N GLU A 28 -6.75 -1.19 14.63
CA GLU A 28 -6.70 -2.56 15.15
C GLU A 28 -5.33 -2.89 15.76
N VAL A 29 -4.23 -2.46 15.13
CA VAL A 29 -2.88 -2.69 15.67
C VAL A 29 -2.70 -1.90 16.97
N GLU A 30 -3.10 -0.64 17.01
CA GLU A 30 -3.04 0.19 18.22
C GLU A 30 -3.81 -0.46 19.38
N LYS A 31 -5.03 -0.95 19.12
CA LYS A 31 -5.85 -1.65 20.12
C LYS A 31 -5.17 -2.94 20.62
N GLU A 32 -4.64 -3.76 19.71
CA GLU A 32 -3.93 -4.99 20.09
C GLU A 32 -2.73 -4.71 21.02
N PHE A 33 -2.03 -3.60 20.83
CA PHE A 33 -0.88 -3.23 21.67
C PHE A 33 -1.31 -2.62 23.01
N ALA A 34 -2.37 -1.81 23.04
CA ALA A 34 -2.94 -1.32 24.29
C ALA A 34 -3.44 -2.48 25.19
N ASP A 35 -4.09 -3.48 24.59
CA ASP A 35 -4.55 -4.67 25.29
C ASP A 35 -3.38 -5.52 25.82
N GLN A 36 -2.28 -5.64 25.06
CA GLN A 36 -1.07 -6.36 25.49
C GLN A 36 -0.34 -5.68 26.66
N GLU A 37 -0.23 -4.35 26.66
CA GLU A 37 0.37 -3.59 27.76
C GLU A 37 -0.43 -3.75 29.07
N SER A 38 -1.76 -3.90 28.97
CA SER A 38 -2.62 -4.15 30.14
C SER A 38 -2.39 -5.54 30.76
N GLN A 39 -2.16 -6.58 29.96
CA GLN A 39 -1.99 -7.97 30.43
C GLN A 39 -0.59 -8.26 31.00
N ASP A 40 0.45 -7.61 30.47
CA ASP A 40 1.82 -7.69 31.00
C ASP A 40 1.94 -7.15 32.43
N SER A 41 0.90 -6.47 32.93
CA SER A 41 0.79 -5.96 34.29
C SER A 41 0.29 -7.01 35.31
N GLU A 42 -0.34 -8.10 34.87
CA GLU A 42 -0.99 -9.09 35.75
C GLU A 42 -0.17 -10.37 35.97
N GLY A 43 0.88 -10.61 35.18
CA GLY A 43 1.72 -11.80 35.28
C GLY A 43 2.97 -11.60 36.12
N TYR A 44 2.87 -11.63 37.45
CA TYR A 44 4.07 -11.62 38.30
C TYR A 44 4.04 -12.70 39.38
N SER A 45 4.67 -13.84 39.06
CA SER A 45 4.95 -14.92 40.00
C SER A 45 6.34 -14.80 40.61
N GLU A 46 6.36 -14.98 41.93
CA GLU A 46 7.43 -14.96 42.94
C GLU A 46 8.90 -14.89 42.45
N LEU A 47 9.57 -13.79 42.83
CA LEU A 47 11.03 -13.73 42.85
C LEU A 47 11.55 -14.64 43.98
N THR A 48 12.25 -15.69 43.59
CA THR A 48 13.01 -16.57 44.48
C THR A 48 14.08 -15.81 45.28
N ASN A 49 14.26 -16.23 46.54
CA ASN A 49 15.09 -15.67 47.62
C ASN A 49 16.62 -15.52 47.33
N LYS A 50 17.03 -14.86 46.25
CA LYS A 50 18.44 -14.51 45.98
C LYS A 50 18.62 -12.99 45.98
N ARG A 51 19.75 -12.52 46.53
CA ARG A 51 20.14 -11.10 46.53
C ARG A 51 19.98 -10.52 45.12
N PRO A 52 19.26 -9.40 44.95
CA PRO A 52 19.09 -8.79 43.63
C PRO A 52 20.44 -8.28 43.11
N CYS A 53 20.88 -8.86 41.98
CA CYS A 53 22.04 -8.41 41.22
C CYS A 53 21.58 -7.35 40.21
N LEU A 54 22.25 -6.19 40.18
CA LEU A 54 21.90 -5.04 39.30
C LEU A 54 22.89 -4.93 38.13
N ASP A 55 23.29 -6.08 37.57
CA ASP A 55 24.35 -6.15 36.55
C ASP A 55 23.81 -6.03 35.12
N SER A 56 22.48 -6.00 34.96
CA SER A 56 21.82 -5.85 33.66
C SER A 56 20.62 -4.91 33.72
N GLY A 57 20.36 -4.22 32.60
CA GLY A 57 19.23 -3.29 32.49
C GLY A 57 17.85 -3.95 32.65
N SER A 58 17.71 -5.22 32.26
CA SER A 58 16.46 -5.99 32.43
C SER A 58 16.16 -6.30 33.90
N GLN A 59 17.18 -6.64 34.69
CA GLN A 59 17.05 -6.84 36.14
C GLN A 59 16.69 -5.53 36.85
N ILE A 60 17.38 -4.45 36.50
CA ILE A 60 17.11 -3.11 37.05
C ILE A 60 15.67 -2.69 36.72
N ALA A 61 15.23 -2.86 35.47
CA ALA A 61 13.86 -2.55 35.04
C ALA A 61 12.80 -3.38 35.79
N LYS A 62 13.08 -4.68 35.99
CA LYS A 62 12.19 -5.60 36.72
C LYS A 62 12.03 -5.18 38.19
N LEU A 63 13.14 -4.84 38.86
CA LEU A 63 13.11 -4.38 40.26
C LEU A 63 12.46 -3.00 40.41
N MET A 64 12.73 -2.09 39.46
CA MET A 64 12.10 -0.76 39.43
C MET A 64 10.57 -0.86 39.33
N LYS A 65 10.04 -1.76 38.49
CA LYS A 65 8.59 -2.00 38.38
C LYS A 65 7.95 -2.52 39.68
N THR A 66 8.71 -3.26 40.49
CA THR A 66 8.24 -3.82 41.78
C THR A 66 8.54 -2.92 42.99
N SER A 67 9.28 -1.83 42.79
CA SER A 67 9.68 -0.94 43.88
C SER A 67 8.49 -0.09 44.34
N LYS A 68 8.41 0.17 45.65
CA LYS A 68 7.36 1.02 46.24
C LYS A 68 7.47 2.48 45.78
N ASP A 69 8.69 2.92 45.50
CA ASP A 69 8.98 4.21 44.91
C ASP A 69 9.98 4.05 43.73
N PRO A 70 9.47 3.93 42.50
CA PRO A 70 10.30 3.83 41.30
C PRO A 70 11.15 5.07 41.03
N VAL A 71 10.73 6.24 41.50
CA VAL A 71 11.42 7.50 41.27
C VAL A 71 12.64 7.59 42.18
N GLU A 72 12.46 7.28 43.46
CA GLU A 72 13.57 7.18 44.43
C GLU A 72 14.53 6.04 44.05
N PHE A 73 14.00 4.87 43.67
CA PHE A 73 14.81 3.75 43.19
C PHE A 73 15.71 4.15 42.01
N ARG A 74 15.15 4.88 41.04
CA ARG A 74 15.90 5.38 39.88
C ARG A 74 16.96 6.41 40.27
N ALA A 75 16.66 7.30 41.21
CA ALA A 75 17.59 8.30 41.71
C ALA A 75 18.78 7.68 42.47
N GLY A 76 18.59 6.51 43.08
CA GLY A 76 19.64 5.75 43.76
C GLY A 76 20.55 4.91 42.86
N LEU A 77 20.30 4.86 41.54
CA LEU A 77 21.13 4.09 40.62
C LEU A 77 22.47 4.78 40.36
N THR A 78 23.53 3.98 40.29
CA THR A 78 24.85 4.48 39.83
C THR A 78 24.80 4.84 38.34
N SER A 79 25.76 5.65 37.86
CA SER A 79 25.81 6.06 36.44
C SER A 79 25.92 4.88 35.47
N SER A 80 26.65 3.82 35.85
CA SER A 80 26.76 2.60 35.03
C SER A 80 25.44 1.84 34.96
N GLN A 81 24.73 1.71 36.08
CA GLN A 81 23.40 1.07 36.15
C GLN A 81 22.34 1.88 35.40
N SER A 82 22.38 3.21 35.50
CA SER A 82 21.51 4.10 34.73
C SER A 82 21.68 3.89 33.22
N ARG A 83 22.92 3.79 32.74
CA ARG A 83 23.22 3.50 31.33
C ARG A 83 22.72 2.12 30.89
N LEU A 84 22.86 1.10 31.75
CA LEU A 84 22.34 -0.24 31.47
C LEU A 84 20.81 -0.25 31.35
N LEU A 85 20.12 0.45 32.25
CA LEU A 85 18.66 0.60 32.23
C LEU A 85 18.19 1.35 30.97
N GLU A 86 18.87 2.46 30.63
CA GLU A 86 18.56 3.23 29.43
C GLU A 86 18.74 2.40 28.16
N ALA A 87 19.87 1.70 28.01
CA ALA A 87 20.12 0.81 26.87
C ALA A 87 19.04 -0.28 26.74
N HIS A 88 18.63 -0.88 27.87
CA HIS A 88 17.53 -1.85 27.88
C HIS A 88 16.19 -1.23 27.44
N ASN A 89 15.87 -0.03 27.93
CA ASN A 89 14.62 0.65 27.58
C ASN A 89 14.60 1.10 26.11
N CYS A 90 15.73 1.57 25.59
CA CYS A 90 15.89 1.90 24.18
C CYS A 90 15.68 0.66 23.30
N LYS A 91 16.34 -0.46 23.63
CA LYS A 91 16.16 -1.72 22.92
C LYS A 91 14.71 -2.20 22.96
N LYS A 92 14.07 -2.21 24.14
CA LYS A 92 12.66 -2.56 24.29
C LYS A 92 11.73 -1.69 23.44
N ARG A 93 12.00 -0.38 23.37
CA ARG A 93 11.22 0.55 22.52
C ARG A 93 11.42 0.25 21.04
N GLU A 94 12.65 -0.03 20.62
CA GLU A 94 12.96 -0.38 19.25
C GLU A 94 12.27 -1.70 18.84
N ASP A 95 12.38 -2.74 19.68
CA ASP A 95 11.71 -4.02 19.47
C ASP A 95 10.19 -3.82 19.34
N LEU A 96 9.59 -2.97 20.19
CA LEU A 96 8.17 -2.63 20.13
C LEU A 96 7.79 -1.94 18.80
N LEU A 97 8.56 -0.94 18.38
CA LEU A 97 8.31 -0.24 17.12
C LEU A 97 8.46 -1.17 15.92
N GLN A 98 9.46 -2.05 15.93
CA GLN A 98 9.64 -3.06 14.88
C GLN A 98 8.45 -4.03 14.82
N ASN A 99 7.97 -4.49 15.98
CA ASN A 99 6.80 -5.36 16.07
C ASN A 99 5.53 -4.68 15.55
N ILE A 100 5.30 -3.42 15.91
CA ILE A 100 4.16 -2.62 15.39
C ILE A 100 4.24 -2.52 13.87
N GLN A 101 5.39 -2.11 13.34
CA GLN A 101 5.59 -1.97 11.90
C GLN A 101 5.42 -3.31 11.16
N GLN A 102 5.92 -4.41 11.74
CA GLN A 102 5.76 -5.73 11.14
C GLN A 102 4.29 -6.15 11.09
N LYS A 103 3.54 -5.98 12.19
CA LYS A 103 2.10 -6.29 12.21
C LYS A 103 1.33 -5.48 11.18
N ILE A 104 1.64 -4.19 11.03
CA ILE A 104 1.02 -3.33 10.01
C ILE A 104 1.32 -3.88 8.62
N ARG A 105 2.58 -4.20 8.30
CA ARG A 105 2.95 -4.79 7.01
C ARG A 105 2.21 -6.09 6.74
N ASP A 106 2.18 -7.00 7.71
CA ASP A 106 1.49 -8.29 7.58
C ASP A 106 -0.01 -8.11 7.31
N LYS A 107 -0.66 -7.14 7.98
CA LYS A 107 -2.07 -6.82 7.74
C LYS A 107 -2.28 -6.19 6.36
N ILE A 108 -1.43 -5.26 5.94
CA ILE A 108 -1.48 -4.66 4.59
C ILE A 108 -1.39 -5.73 3.51
N GLU A 109 -0.45 -6.67 3.65
CA GLU A 109 -0.28 -7.79 2.72
C GLU A 109 -1.51 -8.71 2.70
N LYS A 110 -2.02 -9.10 3.88
CA LYS A 110 -3.22 -9.94 3.99
C LYS A 110 -4.47 -9.31 3.39
N THR A 111 -4.65 -7.99 3.57
CA THR A 111 -5.82 -7.28 3.05
C THR A 111 -5.65 -6.86 1.58
N GLY A 112 -4.44 -6.96 1.02
CA GLY A 112 -4.17 -6.61 -0.39
C GLY A 112 -4.27 -5.11 -0.70
N VAL A 113 -4.27 -4.26 0.33
CA VAL A 113 -4.46 -2.79 0.25
C VAL A 113 -3.29 -2.12 -0.47
N GLY A 114 -2.13 -2.78 -0.54
CA GLY A 114 -0.96 -2.33 -1.29
C GLY A 114 -1.05 -2.52 -2.81
N GLY A 115 -2.07 -3.22 -3.31
CA GLY A 115 -2.23 -3.46 -4.75
C GLY A 115 -2.65 -2.19 -5.51
N SER A 116 -1.95 -1.87 -6.59
CA SER A 116 -2.36 -0.80 -7.50
C SER A 116 -3.40 -1.30 -8.51
N ARG A 117 -4.30 -0.40 -8.93
CA ARG A 117 -5.28 -0.71 -9.98
C ARG A 117 -4.59 -0.80 -11.33
N ASN A 118 -4.86 -1.86 -12.08
CA ASN A 118 -4.39 -1.99 -13.46
C ASN A 118 -5.39 -1.34 -14.42
N VAL A 119 -5.19 -0.05 -14.70
CA VAL A 119 -6.03 0.75 -15.60
C VAL A 119 -5.19 1.21 -16.79
N VAL A 120 -5.74 1.04 -18.00
CA VAL A 120 -5.08 1.39 -19.26
C VAL A 120 -6.04 2.19 -20.14
N THR A 121 -5.55 3.30 -20.69
CA THR A 121 -6.31 4.14 -21.62
C THR A 121 -6.39 3.50 -23.00
N LEU A 122 -7.51 3.74 -23.68
CA LEU A 122 -7.81 3.17 -24.99
C LEU A 122 -8.49 4.25 -25.84
N LEU A 123 -7.91 4.55 -26.98
CA LEU A 123 -8.54 5.36 -28.01
C LEU A 123 -9.19 4.44 -29.04
N LYS A 124 -10.44 4.71 -29.38
CA LYS A 124 -11.15 4.01 -30.45
C LYS A 124 -11.57 5.00 -31.52
N ILE A 125 -11.22 4.71 -32.76
CA ILE A 125 -11.59 5.54 -33.90
C ILE A 125 -12.18 4.69 -35.03
N ARG A 126 -13.13 5.27 -35.75
CA ARG A 126 -13.65 4.68 -36.99
C ARG A 126 -12.72 5.08 -38.13
N VAL A 127 -12.31 4.09 -38.92
CA VAL A 127 -11.46 4.28 -40.09
C VAL A 127 -12.18 3.78 -41.33
N ALA A 128 -11.88 4.39 -42.47
CA ALA A 128 -12.35 3.97 -43.77
C ALA A 128 -11.14 3.84 -44.71
N GLY A 129 -10.92 2.64 -45.24
CA GLY A 129 -10.00 2.42 -46.34
C GLY A 129 -10.72 2.67 -47.65
N VAL A 130 -10.18 3.54 -48.49
CA VAL A 130 -10.68 3.79 -49.84
C VAL A 130 -9.73 3.17 -50.83
N GLN A 131 -10.24 2.30 -51.70
CA GLN A 131 -9.47 1.71 -52.78
C GLN A 131 -10.17 2.01 -54.12
N GLU A 132 -9.44 2.67 -55.02
CA GLU A 132 -9.88 2.84 -56.40
C GLU A 132 -9.38 1.66 -57.25
N LYS A 133 -10.25 0.65 -57.40
CA LYS A 133 -10.04 -0.46 -58.34
C LYS A 133 -11.37 -0.75 -59.04
N ASN A 134 -11.50 -0.28 -60.28
CA ASN A 134 -12.73 -0.39 -61.10
C ASN A 134 -13.97 0.25 -60.45
N GLY A 135 -13.77 1.35 -59.71
CA GLY A 135 -14.78 2.02 -58.89
C GLY A 135 -14.20 2.40 -57.53
N VAL A 136 -14.95 3.15 -56.73
CA VAL A 136 -14.57 3.53 -55.36
C VAL A 136 -15.11 2.47 -54.40
N GLU A 137 -14.23 1.61 -53.87
CA GLU A 137 -14.56 0.67 -52.81
C GLU A 137 -14.19 1.26 -51.44
N VAL A 138 -15.12 1.20 -50.48
CA VAL A 138 -14.91 1.74 -49.13
C VAL A 138 -15.04 0.62 -48.10
N ALA A 139 -13.93 0.25 -47.48
CA ALA A 139 -13.89 -0.69 -46.37
C ALA A 139 -13.92 0.07 -45.04
N LYS A 140 -14.88 -0.25 -44.17
CA LYS A 140 -15.02 0.38 -42.84
C LYS A 140 -14.45 -0.52 -41.76
N GLY A 141 -13.83 0.10 -40.76
CA GLY A 141 -13.29 -0.61 -39.61
C GLY A 141 -13.20 0.26 -38.38
N MET A 142 -12.88 -0.38 -37.26
CA MET A 142 -12.60 0.27 -35.99
C MET A 142 -11.14 0.01 -35.63
N MET A 143 -10.39 1.07 -35.39
CA MET A 143 -9.02 0.99 -34.88
C MET A 143 -9.01 1.27 -33.38
N SER A 144 -8.27 0.45 -32.64
CA SER A 144 -8.07 0.58 -31.20
C SER A 144 -6.60 0.86 -30.90
N ILE A 145 -6.30 2.00 -30.26
CA ILE A 145 -4.93 2.39 -29.89
C ILE A 145 -4.83 2.36 -28.36
N TRP A 146 -4.04 1.42 -27.84
CA TRP A 146 -3.79 1.29 -26.40
C TRP A 146 -2.71 2.26 -25.95
N LYS A 147 -2.91 2.91 -24.80
CA LYS A 147 -1.99 3.92 -24.25
C LYS A 147 -1.56 4.94 -25.32
N PRO A 148 -2.52 5.64 -25.96
CA PRO A 148 -2.18 6.64 -26.97
C PRO A 148 -1.28 7.70 -26.35
N ALA A 149 -0.20 8.07 -27.04
CA ALA A 149 0.60 9.22 -26.68
C ALA A 149 -0.16 10.51 -27.03
N ASP A 150 0.10 11.60 -26.31
CA ASP A 150 -0.60 12.89 -26.55
C ASP A 150 -0.44 13.37 -28.00
N ALA A 151 0.74 13.18 -28.59
CA ALA A 151 1.00 13.49 -29.99
C ALA A 151 0.07 12.74 -30.97
N VAL A 152 -0.35 11.51 -30.62
CA VAL A 152 -1.29 10.73 -31.45
C VAL A 152 -2.69 11.34 -31.38
N LEU A 153 -3.09 11.89 -30.23
CA LEU A 153 -4.39 12.55 -30.07
C LEU A 153 -4.46 13.84 -30.91
N ASP A 154 -3.34 14.54 -31.06
CA ASP A 154 -3.27 15.76 -31.88
C ASP A 154 -3.25 15.47 -33.39
N ILE A 155 -2.64 14.35 -33.80
CA ILE A 155 -2.55 13.95 -35.22
C ILE A 155 -3.88 13.37 -35.71
N ILE A 156 -4.52 12.53 -34.90
CA ILE A 156 -5.75 11.82 -35.29
C ILE A 156 -6.95 12.74 -35.11
N LYS A 157 -7.43 13.30 -36.22
CA LYS A 157 -8.63 14.13 -36.28
C LYS A 157 -9.65 13.56 -37.25
N GLU A 158 -10.93 13.84 -36.99
CA GLU A 158 -12.00 13.45 -37.92
C GLU A 158 -11.80 14.09 -39.30
N GLY A 159 -11.97 13.29 -40.35
CA GLY A 159 -11.79 13.71 -41.73
C GLY A 159 -10.33 13.77 -42.21
N ALA A 160 -9.35 13.47 -41.36
CA ALA A 160 -7.95 13.39 -41.77
C ALA A 160 -7.64 12.06 -42.48
N TRP A 161 -6.78 12.13 -43.51
CA TRP A 161 -6.17 10.96 -44.13
C TRP A 161 -4.92 10.57 -43.34
N ILE A 162 -4.81 9.29 -43.01
CA ILE A 162 -3.68 8.74 -42.27
C ILE A 162 -3.21 7.44 -42.90
N ASP A 163 -1.90 7.28 -43.00
CA ASP A 163 -1.27 6.01 -43.33
C ASP A 163 -0.79 5.35 -42.03
N VAL A 164 -1.35 4.19 -41.72
CA VAL A 164 -1.03 3.46 -40.50
C VAL A 164 -0.35 2.14 -40.88
N LEU A 165 0.88 1.96 -40.40
CA LEU A 165 1.70 0.79 -40.67
C LEU A 165 1.71 -0.13 -39.44
N ASN A 166 1.98 -1.42 -39.67
CA ASN A 166 2.10 -2.44 -38.62
C ASN A 166 0.85 -2.62 -37.74
N VAL A 167 -0.33 -2.41 -38.33
CA VAL A 167 -1.61 -2.68 -37.66
C VAL A 167 -1.92 -4.18 -37.66
N VAL A 168 -2.50 -4.66 -36.56
CA VAL A 168 -2.85 -6.06 -36.39
C VAL A 168 -4.37 -6.23 -36.48
N PRO A 169 -4.89 -7.10 -37.37
CA PRO A 169 -6.29 -7.50 -37.35
C PRO A 169 -6.60 -8.25 -36.05
N THR A 170 -7.59 -7.78 -35.30
CA THR A 170 -7.95 -8.37 -34.01
C THR A 170 -9.24 -9.18 -34.05
N ALA A 171 -10.24 -8.73 -34.80
CA ALA A 171 -11.53 -9.40 -34.92
C ALA A 171 -12.37 -8.85 -36.09
N ILE A 172 -13.50 -9.49 -36.37
CA ILE A 172 -14.61 -8.92 -37.15
C ILE A 172 -15.82 -8.85 -36.23
N ARG A 173 -16.43 -7.67 -36.10
CA ARG A 173 -17.63 -7.45 -35.26
C ARG A 173 -18.61 -6.55 -35.99
N TYR A 174 -19.89 -6.92 -35.98
CA TYR A 174 -20.95 -6.17 -36.67
C TYR A 174 -20.63 -5.90 -38.15
N SER A 175 -20.01 -6.88 -38.81
CA SER A 175 -19.54 -6.79 -40.21
C SER A 175 -18.46 -5.73 -40.45
N GLU A 176 -17.82 -5.20 -39.40
CA GLU A 176 -16.68 -4.29 -39.49
C GLU A 176 -15.40 -4.95 -38.97
N ILE A 177 -14.28 -4.72 -39.67
CA ILE A 177 -12.97 -5.18 -39.22
C ILE A 177 -12.52 -4.37 -37.99
N GLN A 178 -11.94 -5.06 -37.01
CA GLN A 178 -11.31 -4.46 -35.84
C GLN A 178 -9.80 -4.59 -36.01
N ILE A 179 -9.08 -3.48 -35.91
CA ILE A 179 -7.62 -3.43 -35.99
C ILE A 179 -7.05 -2.76 -34.73
N SER A 180 -5.82 -3.11 -34.37
CA SER A 180 -5.10 -2.54 -33.22
C SER A 180 -3.64 -2.27 -33.55
#